data_AF-A0A329R944-F1
#
_entry.id   AF-A0A329R944-F1
#
_cell.length_a   1.000
_cell.length_b   1.000
_cell.length_c   1.000
_cell.angle_alpha   90.00
_cell.angle_beta   90.00
_cell.angle_gamma   90.00
#
_symmetry.space_group_name_H-M   'P 1'
#
loop_
_entity.id
_entity.type
_entity.pdbx_description
1 polymer ?
#
loop_
_entity_poly.entity_id
_entity_poly.type
_entity_poly.pdbx_seq_one_letter_code
_entity_poly.pdbx_strand_id
1 'polypeptide(L)'
;MNMNDTSMSDASRATGISLEHASFPYLSSIEWEALHQLAAVAGDGVIKTLLTVGTEEQQRLGAQAPMMRELADLHHREGDTRLHLNRWFCEVNIAVEARQLSIELARTRFPLSKLGGKAKECALGNLVADANCYPTMESMKSDL
;
A
#
# COMPACT_ATOMS: atom_id res chain seq x y z
N MET A 1 -50.71 1.15 47.85
CA MET A 1 -49.96 2.43 47.74
C MET A 1 -48.52 2.12 48.14
N ASN A 2 -47.76 1.46 47.27
CA ASN A 2 -46.90 2.00 46.21
C ASN A 2 -45.68 2.74 46.75
N MET A 3 -44.65 1.95 47.11
CA MET A 3 -43.26 2.37 47.22
C MET A 3 -42.70 2.54 45.80
N ASN A 4 -42.04 3.66 45.51
CA ASN A 4 -41.13 3.77 44.37
C ASN A 4 -40.15 4.92 44.63
N ASP A 5 -39.10 4.61 45.39
CA ASP A 5 -37.80 5.26 45.25
C ASP A 5 -37.04 4.48 44.16
N THR A 6 -37.31 4.81 42.90
CA THR A 6 -36.49 4.31 41.78
C THR A 6 -35.58 5.43 41.33
N SER A 7 -34.42 5.45 41.99
CA SER A 7 -33.16 5.90 41.42
C SER A 7 -33.07 5.51 39.95
N MET A 8 -32.98 6.50 39.07
CA MET A 8 -32.66 6.29 37.66
C MET A 8 -31.51 7.22 37.26
N SER A 9 -30.46 7.21 38.08
CA SER A 9 -29.12 7.55 37.66
C SER A 9 -28.42 6.26 37.23
N ASP A 10 -28.72 5.81 36.01
CA ASP A 10 -27.86 4.85 35.31
C ASP A 10 -27.92 5.10 33.78
N ALA A 11 -27.80 6.37 33.40
CA ALA A 11 -27.50 6.77 32.02
C ALA A 11 -25.99 6.70 31.72
N SER A 12 -25.22 5.92 32.49
CA SER A 12 -23.78 5.81 32.31
C SER A 12 -23.26 4.43 32.69
N ARG A 13 -23.81 3.41 32.04
CA ARG A 13 -23.01 2.24 31.66
C ARG A 13 -23.13 2.04 30.17
N ALA A 14 -22.49 2.95 29.45
CA ALA A 14 -21.80 2.61 28.22
C ALA A 14 -20.93 1.39 28.52
N THR A 15 -21.52 0.21 28.35
CA THR A 15 -20.76 -1.03 28.39
C THR A 15 -20.01 -1.01 27.08
N GLY A 16 -18.82 -0.44 27.10
CA GLY A 16 -17.80 -0.71 26.11
C GLY A 16 -17.54 -2.21 26.14
N ILE A 17 -18.35 -2.94 25.39
CA ILE A 17 -18.11 -4.35 25.07
C ILE A 17 -16.94 -4.34 24.09
N SER A 18 -15.74 -4.38 24.64
CA SER A 18 -14.51 -4.57 23.89
C SER A 18 -14.65 -5.84 23.07
N LEU A 19 -14.76 -5.70 21.75
CA LEU A 19 -14.77 -6.82 20.81
C LEU A 19 -13.39 -7.49 20.95
N GLU A 20 -13.34 -8.71 21.48
CA GLU A 20 -12.10 -9.42 21.75
C GLU A 20 -11.82 -10.44 20.63
N HIS A 21 -10.60 -10.45 20.10
CA HIS A 21 -10.18 -11.35 19.01
C HIS A 21 -10.37 -12.83 19.36
N ALA A 22 -10.39 -13.16 20.66
CA ALA A 22 -10.65 -14.49 21.17
C ALA A 22 -12.05 -15.04 20.81
N SER A 23 -13.01 -14.17 20.52
CA SER A 23 -14.37 -14.57 20.12
C SER A 23 -14.47 -15.03 18.65
N PHE A 24 -13.45 -14.79 17.82
CA PHE A 24 -13.48 -15.03 16.38
C PHE A 24 -12.17 -15.65 15.84
N PRO A 25 -11.87 -16.93 16.16
CA PRO A 25 -10.60 -17.57 15.80
C PRO A 25 -10.41 -17.85 14.29
N TYR A 26 -11.44 -17.59 13.47
CA TYR A 26 -11.44 -17.79 12.02
C TYR A 26 -11.13 -16.53 11.21
N LEU A 27 -11.04 -15.36 11.86
CA LEU A 27 -10.64 -14.12 11.22
C LEU A 27 -9.13 -13.95 11.33
N SER A 28 -8.48 -13.63 10.21
CA SER A 28 -7.08 -13.21 10.23
C SER A 28 -6.92 -11.85 10.90
N SER A 29 -5.72 -11.54 11.41
CA SER A 29 -5.44 -10.25 12.07
C SER A 29 -5.77 -9.04 11.20
N ILE A 30 -5.64 -9.18 9.87
CA ILE A 30 -5.94 -8.12 8.90
C ILE A 30 -7.45 -7.90 8.78
N GLU A 31 -8.23 -8.98 8.75
CA GLU A 31 -9.71 -8.90 8.71
C GLU A 31 -10.26 -8.34 10.01
N TRP A 32 -9.63 -8.67 11.15
CA TRP A 32 -9.97 -8.11 12.45
C TRP A 32 -9.72 -6.60 12.53
N GLU A 33 -8.59 -6.14 12.03
CA GLU A 33 -8.24 -4.72 12.05
C GLU A 33 -9.14 -3.91 11.10
N ALA A 34 -9.49 -4.47 9.94
CA ALA A 34 -10.47 -3.88 9.03
C ALA A 34 -11.87 -3.76 9.67
N LEU A 35 -12.32 -4.78 10.39
CA LEU A 35 -13.59 -4.75 11.13
C LEU A 35 -13.57 -3.70 12.25
N HIS A 36 -12.46 -3.56 12.96
CA HIS A 36 -12.33 -2.58 14.03
C HIS A 36 -12.32 -1.14 13.52
N GLN A 37 -11.73 -0.89 12.34
CA GLN A 37 -11.79 0.42 11.66
C GLN A 37 -13.20 0.72 11.16
N LEU A 38 -13.89 -0.29 10.61
CA LEU A 38 -15.28 -0.15 10.18
C LEU A 38 -16.22 0.13 11.36
N ALA A 39 -15.93 -0.46 12.54
CA ALA A 39 -16.69 -0.25 13.77
C ALA A 39 -16.57 1.20 14.26
N ALA A 40 -15.37 1.77 14.17
CA ALA A 40 -15.11 3.16 14.54
C ALA A 40 -15.84 4.17 13.64
N VAL A 41 -16.16 3.79 12.40
CA VAL A 41 -16.81 4.66 11.40
C VAL A 41 -18.34 4.49 11.39
N ALA A 42 -18.85 3.27 11.58
CA ALA A 42 -20.27 2.95 11.40
C ALA A 42 -21.02 2.56 12.70
N GLY A 43 -20.30 2.31 13.80
CA GLY A 43 -20.85 1.82 15.06
C GLY A 43 -21.13 0.30 15.05
N ASP A 44 -20.91 -0.35 16.20
CA ASP A 44 -20.98 -1.82 16.37
C ASP A 44 -22.34 -2.44 15.98
N GLY A 45 -23.42 -1.66 16.03
CA GLY A 45 -24.76 -2.11 15.65
C GLY A 45 -24.88 -2.48 14.18
N VAL A 46 -24.21 -1.72 13.30
CA VAL A 46 -24.23 -1.97 11.85
C VAL A 46 -23.41 -3.21 11.50
N ILE A 47 -22.28 -3.42 12.16
CA ILE A 47 -21.45 -4.63 11.99
C ILE A 47 -22.20 -5.88 12.43
N LYS A 48 -22.91 -5.85 13.57
CA LYS A 48 -23.75 -6.97 14.00
C LYS A 48 -24.86 -7.28 13.01
N THR A 49 -25.54 -6.27 12.46
CA THR A 49 -26.55 -6.52 11.41
C THR A 49 -25.94 -7.04 10.12
N LEU A 50 -24.76 -6.55 9.72
CA LEU A 50 -24.06 -6.99 8.52
C LEU A 50 -23.60 -8.45 8.63
N LEU A 51 -23.11 -8.84 9.81
CA LEU A 51 -22.72 -10.22 10.13
C LEU A 51 -23.92 -11.16 10.30
N THR A 52 -25.09 -10.65 10.70
CA THR A 52 -26.30 -11.48 10.94
C THR A 52 -27.18 -11.62 9.68
N VAL A 53 -27.14 -10.66 8.74
CA VAL A 53 -28.03 -10.62 7.55
C VAL A 53 -27.30 -10.91 6.24
N GLY A 54 -25.96 -10.77 6.19
CA GLY A 54 -25.20 -11.01 4.97
C GLY A 54 -24.96 -12.50 4.71
N THR A 55 -25.51 -13.04 3.63
CA THR A 55 -25.14 -14.36 3.09
C THR A 55 -23.64 -14.40 2.75
N GLU A 56 -22.98 -15.56 2.89
CA GLU A 56 -21.54 -15.76 2.61
C GLU A 56 -21.10 -15.12 1.28
N GLU A 57 -21.94 -15.17 0.27
CA GLU A 57 -21.67 -14.60 -1.05
C GLU A 57 -21.57 -13.06 -1.03
N GLN A 58 -22.35 -12.36 -0.21
CA GLN A 58 -22.21 -10.90 -0.04
C GLN A 58 -20.96 -10.52 0.75
N GLN A 59 -20.54 -11.34 1.71
CA GLN A 59 -19.26 -11.14 2.40
C GLN A 59 -18.09 -11.34 1.43
N ARG A 60 -18.14 -12.38 0.61
CA ARG A 60 -17.14 -12.69 -0.42
C ARG A 60 -17.08 -11.60 -1.50
N LEU A 61 -18.22 -11.14 -2.00
CA LEU A 61 -18.30 -10.04 -2.97
C LEU A 61 -17.86 -8.71 -2.35
N GLY A 62 -18.21 -8.47 -1.08
CA GLY A 62 -17.79 -7.28 -0.31
C GLY A 62 -16.28 -7.21 -0.09
N ALA A 63 -15.59 -8.34 0.00
CA ALA A 63 -14.13 -8.41 0.09
C ALA A 63 -13.43 -8.39 -1.28
N GLN A 64 -14.06 -8.91 -2.33
CA GLN A 64 -13.44 -8.99 -3.67
C GLN A 64 -13.40 -7.64 -4.39
N ALA A 65 -14.45 -6.82 -4.26
CA ALA A 65 -14.51 -5.48 -4.88
C ALA A 65 -13.37 -4.53 -4.43
N PRO A 66 -13.06 -4.38 -3.12
CA PRO A 66 -11.92 -3.57 -2.69
C PRO A 66 -10.58 -4.19 -3.11
N MET A 67 -10.45 -5.53 -3.09
CA MET A 67 -9.22 -6.20 -3.54
C MET A 67 -8.94 -5.97 -5.04
N MET A 68 -9.95 -6.04 -5.90
CA MET A 68 -9.78 -5.74 -7.33
C MET A 68 -9.44 -4.27 -7.58
N ARG A 69 -9.97 -3.37 -6.75
CA ARG A 69 -9.67 -1.93 -6.85
C ARG A 69 -8.24 -1.63 -6.43
N GLU A 70 -7.78 -2.18 -5.30
CA GLU A 70 -6.38 -2.06 -4.87
C GLU A 70 -5.41 -2.65 -5.89
N LEU A 71 -5.73 -3.82 -6.47
CA LEU A 71 -4.90 -4.42 -7.53
C LEU A 71 -4.83 -3.52 -8.77
N ALA A 72 -5.95 -2.93 -9.18
CA ALA A 72 -5.98 -1.98 -10.30
C ALA A 72 -5.20 -0.70 -9.99
N ASP A 73 -5.31 -0.17 -8.76
CA ASP A 73 -4.57 1.01 -8.32
C ASP A 73 -3.06 0.73 -8.20
N LEU A 74 -2.65 -0.46 -7.76
CA LEU A 74 -1.25 -0.91 -7.75
C LEU A 74 -0.70 -1.02 -9.18
N HIS A 75 -1.43 -1.68 -10.09
CA HIS A 75 -1.03 -1.76 -11.49
C HIS A 75 -1.00 -0.39 -12.18
N HIS A 76 -1.93 0.51 -11.82
CA HIS A 76 -1.94 1.87 -12.34
C HIS A 76 -0.75 2.68 -11.83
N ARG A 77 -0.43 2.60 -10.53
CA ARG A 77 0.75 3.24 -9.93
C ARG A 77 2.06 2.69 -10.49
N GLU A 78 2.13 1.39 -10.74
CA GLU A 78 3.28 0.76 -11.36
C GLU A 78 3.42 1.17 -12.82
N GLY A 79 2.31 1.21 -13.57
CA GLY A 79 2.26 1.73 -14.93
C GLY A 79 2.71 3.19 -15.00
N ASP A 80 2.22 4.04 -14.09
CA ASP A 80 2.59 5.45 -14.00
C ASP A 80 4.08 5.62 -13.65
N THR A 81 4.58 4.87 -12.66
CA THR A 81 6.01 4.85 -12.30
C THR A 81 6.88 4.42 -13.48
N ARG A 82 6.47 3.39 -14.22
CA ARG A 82 7.18 2.93 -15.43
C ARG A 82 7.13 3.96 -16.55
N LEU A 83 6.03 4.70 -16.72
CA LEU A 83 5.96 5.79 -17.69
C LEU A 83 6.87 6.95 -17.31
N HIS A 84 6.89 7.34 -16.03
CA HIS A 84 7.79 8.34 -15.47
C HIS A 84 9.26 7.96 -15.66
N LEU A 85 9.61 6.70 -15.42
CA LEU A 85 10.96 6.18 -15.60
C LEU A 85 11.36 6.13 -17.07
N ASN A 86 10.49 5.65 -17.96
CA ASN A 86 10.74 5.65 -19.41
C ASN A 86 10.95 7.07 -19.95
N ARG A 87 10.12 8.03 -19.51
CA ARG A 87 10.30 9.45 -19.84
C ARG A 87 11.66 9.96 -19.37
N TRP A 88 12.03 9.68 -18.11
CA TRP A 88 13.33 10.09 -17.56
C TRP A 88 14.49 9.48 -18.36
N PHE A 89 14.42 8.20 -18.72
CA PHE A 89 15.43 7.54 -19.54
C PHE A 89 15.56 8.18 -20.93
N CYS A 90 14.46 8.58 -21.57
CA CYS A 90 14.50 9.30 -22.84
C CYS A 90 15.20 10.66 -22.70
N GLU A 91 14.87 11.44 -21.67
CA GLU A 91 15.51 12.73 -21.38
C GLU A 91 17.01 12.58 -21.13
N VAL A 92 17.41 11.56 -20.38
CA VAL A 92 18.82 11.27 -20.12
C VAL A 92 19.53 10.77 -21.37
N ASN A 93 18.91 9.93 -22.20
CA ASN A 93 19.50 9.47 -23.45
C ASN A 93 19.80 10.66 -24.39
N ILE A 94 18.87 11.62 -24.49
CA ILE A 94 19.09 12.88 -25.22
C ILE A 94 20.31 13.62 -24.65
N ALA A 95 20.44 13.70 -23.33
CA ALA A 95 21.59 14.37 -22.69
C ALA A 95 22.92 13.62 -22.90
N VAL A 96 22.89 12.28 -22.95
CA VAL A 96 24.05 11.42 -23.25
C VAL A 96 24.51 11.65 -24.69
N GLU A 97 23.58 11.67 -25.64
CA GLU A 97 23.84 11.94 -27.06
C GLU A 97 24.38 13.36 -27.26
N ALA A 98 23.75 14.37 -26.66
CA ALA A 98 24.17 15.76 -26.75
C ALA A 98 25.59 16.00 -26.19
N ARG A 99 25.98 15.22 -25.17
CA ARG A 99 27.32 15.28 -24.56
C ARG A 99 28.36 14.43 -25.30
N GLN A 100 27.97 13.71 -26.34
CA GLN A 100 28.84 12.81 -27.11
C GLN A 100 29.61 11.83 -26.20
N LEU A 101 28.95 11.32 -25.16
CA LEU A 101 29.57 10.33 -24.28
C LEU A 101 29.76 9.04 -25.09
N SER A 102 31.00 8.82 -25.55
CA SER A 102 31.39 7.69 -26.41
C SER A 102 31.88 6.49 -25.60
N ILE A 103 32.25 6.70 -24.33
CA ILE A 103 32.65 5.65 -23.42
C ILE A 103 31.41 5.06 -22.74
N GLU A 104 31.20 3.75 -22.88
CA GLU A 104 30.03 3.06 -22.34
C GLU A 104 29.88 3.25 -20.82
N LEU A 105 31.00 3.23 -20.09
CA LEU A 105 31.04 3.55 -18.66
C LEU A 105 30.53 4.96 -18.33
N ALA A 106 30.80 5.94 -19.21
CA ALA A 106 30.28 7.29 -19.02
C ALA A 106 28.78 7.36 -19.35
N ARG A 107 28.32 6.56 -20.32
CA ARG A 107 26.89 6.46 -20.69
C ARG A 107 26.04 5.89 -19.56
N THR A 108 26.58 5.02 -18.72
CA THR A 108 25.85 4.46 -17.57
C THR A 108 26.06 5.29 -16.30
N ARG A 109 27.29 5.76 -16.01
CA ARG A 109 27.56 6.56 -14.80
C ARG A 109 26.95 7.96 -14.82
N PHE A 110 26.85 8.60 -15.99
CA PHE A 110 26.22 9.91 -16.10
C PHE A 110 24.73 9.89 -15.67
N PRO A 111 23.88 9.00 -16.21
CA PRO A 111 22.52 8.79 -15.71
C PRO A 111 22.43 8.54 -14.21
N LEU A 112 23.28 7.65 -13.67
CA LEU A 112 23.29 7.34 -12.24
C LEU A 112 23.60 8.57 -11.38
N SER A 113 24.45 9.48 -11.87
CA SER A 113 24.73 10.75 -11.18
C SER A 113 23.49 11.68 -11.09
N LYS A 114 22.55 11.52 -12.04
CA LYS A 114 21.31 12.30 -12.17
C LYS A 114 20.12 11.71 -11.44
N LEU A 115 20.21 10.47 -10.96
CA LEU A 115 19.21 9.90 -10.08
C LEU A 115 19.06 10.74 -8.81
N GLY A 116 17.86 10.75 -8.25
CA GLY A 116 17.51 11.41 -6.99
C GLY A 116 16.87 10.42 -6.01
N GLY A 117 16.85 10.82 -4.73
CA GLY A 117 16.17 10.07 -3.67
C GLY A 117 16.61 8.61 -3.53
N LYS A 118 15.63 7.74 -3.25
CA LYS A 118 15.86 6.31 -2.98
C LYS A 118 16.45 5.53 -4.16
N ALA A 119 16.12 5.92 -5.39
CA ALA A 119 16.70 5.30 -6.59
C ALA A 119 18.22 5.52 -6.66
N LYS A 120 18.69 6.71 -6.30
CA LYS A 120 20.13 7.01 -6.23
C LYS A 120 20.82 6.21 -5.13
N GLU A 121 20.25 6.17 -3.93
CA GLU A 121 20.80 5.41 -2.80
C GLU A 121 20.92 3.92 -3.15
N CYS A 122 19.89 3.34 -3.76
CA CYS A 122 19.87 1.95 -4.19
C CYS A 122 20.95 1.67 -5.25
N ALA A 123 20.99 2.46 -6.32
CA ALA A 123 21.94 2.26 -7.41
C ALA A 123 23.41 2.44 -6.97
N LEU A 124 23.68 3.37 -6.06
CA LEU A 124 25.01 3.53 -5.48
C LEU A 124 25.37 2.36 -4.55
N GLY A 125 24.41 1.82 -3.79
CA GLY A 125 24.60 0.62 -2.98
C GLY A 125 25.02 -0.58 -3.83
N ASN A 126 24.36 -0.79 -4.97
CA ASN A 126 24.73 -1.83 -5.93
C ASN A 126 26.13 -1.63 -6.52
N LEU A 127 26.49 -0.39 -6.87
CA LEU A 127 27.84 -0.06 -7.36
C LEU A 127 28.95 -0.28 -6.32
N VAL A 128 28.65 -0.11 -5.03
CA VAL A 128 29.59 -0.39 -3.95
C VAL A 128 29.76 -1.90 -3.77
N ALA A 129 28.68 -2.68 -3.93
CA ALA A 129 28.73 -4.14 -3.86
C ALA A 129 29.41 -4.78 -5.08
N ASP A 130 29.17 -4.25 -6.28
CA ASP A 130 29.78 -4.65 -7.53
C ASP A 130 30.04 -3.44 -8.45
N ALA A 131 31.31 -3.10 -8.65
CA ALA A 131 31.71 -1.98 -9.49
C ALA A 131 31.40 -2.20 -10.99
N ASN A 132 31.13 -3.44 -11.40
CA ASN A 132 30.74 -3.80 -12.76
C ASN A 132 29.23 -3.89 -12.95
N CYS A 133 28.42 -3.59 -11.92
CA CYS A 133 26.98 -3.49 -12.10
C CYS A 133 26.67 -2.40 -13.14
N TYR A 134 25.63 -2.62 -13.95
CA TYR A 134 25.24 -1.72 -15.04
C TYR A 134 26.32 -1.55 -16.14
N PRO A 135 26.81 -2.64 -16.76
CA PRO A 135 27.79 -2.54 -17.85
C PRO A 135 27.24 -1.86 -19.10
N THR A 136 25.90 -1.88 -19.28
CA THR A 136 25.22 -1.28 -20.42
C THR A 136 23.98 -0.49 -19.99
N MET A 137 23.55 0.44 -20.84
CA MET A 137 22.33 1.22 -20.61
C MET A 137 21.07 0.34 -20.45
N GLU A 138 21.02 -0.78 -21.18
CA GLU A 138 19.90 -1.73 -21.12
C GLU A 138 19.85 -2.50 -19.79
N SER A 139 21.00 -2.95 -19.28
CA SER A 139 21.05 -3.58 -17.94
C SER A 139 20.59 -2.63 -16.84
N MET A 140 20.99 -1.35 -16.94
CA MET A 140 20.57 -0.31 -16.00
C MET A 140 19.07 -0.01 -16.08
N LYS A 141 18.49 0.00 -17.29
CA LYS A 141 17.04 0.16 -17.51
C LYS A 141 16.21 -0.99 -16.97
N SER A 142 16.76 -2.20 -16.95
CA SER A 142 16.05 -3.38 -16.46
C SER A 142 16.03 -3.45 -14.93
N ASP A 143 17.03 -2.87 -14.27
CA ASP A 143 17.20 -2.94 -12.82
C ASP A 143 16.62 -1.74 -12.06
N LEU A 144 16.43 -0.60 -12.74
CA LEU A 144 15.79 0.61 -12.21
C LEU A 144 14.29 0.62 -12.53
#